data_AF-A0A7S3VW71-F1
#
_entry.id   AF-A0A7S3VW71-F1
#
_cell.length_a   1.000
_cell.length_b   1.000
_cell.length_c   1.000
_cell.angle_alpha   90.00
_cell.angle_beta   90.00
_cell.angle_gamma   90.00
#
_symmetry.space_group_name_H-M   'P 1'
#
loop_
_entity.id
_entity.type
_entity.pdbx_description
1 polymer ?
#
loop_
_entity_poly.entity_id
_entity_poly.type
_entity_poly.pdbx_seq_one_letter_code
_entity_poly.pdbx_strand_id
1 'polypeptide(L)'
;DFLRTEYIGTRWYRAPEVVLTSMEYTAAVDIWSAGCILGELISRVPMFRGKDFLDQIHRICEILGTPTDAELSFIPPTNEAARNFIKTRFPNLQRKSWTTIFPSATPEQ
;
A
#
# COMPACT_ATOMS: atom_id res chain seq x y z
N ASP A 1 16.10 18.62 11.46
CA ASP A 1 15.69 18.93 10.07
C ASP A 1 14.95 17.74 9.44
N PHE A 2 13.93 17.21 10.14
CA PHE A 2 13.23 15.95 9.79
C PHE A 2 11.98 16.17 8.92
N LEU A 3 11.61 17.42 8.64
CA LEU A 3 10.41 17.79 7.89
C LEU A 3 10.61 17.75 6.36
N ARG A 4 11.85 17.59 5.88
CA ARG A 4 12.17 17.64 4.44
C ARG A 4 11.92 16.33 3.71
N THR A 5 12.03 15.16 4.34
CA THR A 5 11.95 13.86 3.65
C THR A 5 10.53 13.29 3.54
N GLU A 6 9.60 13.64 4.44
CA GLU A 6 8.20 13.15 4.33
C GLU A 6 7.45 13.68 3.09
N TYR A 7 7.91 14.79 2.51
CA TYR A 7 7.25 15.47 1.39
C TYR A 7 7.97 15.36 0.04
N ILE A 8 9.18 14.79 0.00
CA ILE A 8 9.91 14.63 -1.27
C ILE A 8 9.57 13.25 -1.84
N GLY A 9 8.70 13.22 -2.84
CA GLY A 9 8.35 12.01 -3.61
C GLY A 9 6.84 11.75 -3.66
N THR A 10 6.37 11.27 -4.81
CA THR A 10 4.96 10.94 -5.04
C THR A 10 4.55 9.79 -4.11
N ARG A 11 3.59 10.05 -3.20
CA ARG A 11 3.08 9.09 -2.18
C ARG A 11 2.62 7.75 -2.76
N TRP A 12 2.28 7.73 -4.05
CA TRP A 12 1.67 6.61 -4.75
C TRP A 12 2.49 5.31 -4.74
N TYR A 13 3.80 5.42 -4.54
CA TYR A 13 4.73 4.29 -4.54
C TYR A 13 5.19 3.88 -3.13
N ARG A 14 4.71 4.54 -2.06
CA ARG A 14 5.13 4.23 -0.68
C ARG A 14 4.48 2.95 -0.17
N ALA A 15 5.27 2.10 0.47
CA ALA A 15 4.82 0.87 1.11
C ALA A 15 3.89 1.16 2.31
N PRO A 16 2.89 0.30 2.59
CA PRO A 16 1.91 0.53 3.65
C PRO A 16 2.56 0.71 5.03
N GLU A 17 3.64 -0.01 5.32
CA GLU A 17 4.41 0.12 6.56
C GLU A 17 5.10 1.47 6.70
N VAL A 18 5.56 2.07 5.59
CA VAL A 18 6.14 3.43 5.56
C VAL A 18 5.05 4.50 5.73
N VAL A 19 3.82 4.21 5.29
CA VAL A 19 2.68 5.12 5.43
C VAL A 19 2.08 5.06 6.83
N LEU A 20 2.08 3.88 7.47
CA LEU A 20 1.43 3.62 8.76
C LEU A 20 2.37 3.71 9.95
N THR A 21 3.68 3.59 9.73
CA THR A 21 4.68 3.61 10.80
C THR A 21 5.92 4.40 10.37
N SER A 22 6.69 4.86 11.33
CA SER A 22 8.02 5.46 11.11
C SER A 22 9.14 4.42 11.19
N MET A 23 8.87 3.15 10.88
CA MET A 23 9.85 2.07 11.02
C MET A 23 10.92 2.10 9.93
N GLU A 24 12.02 1.37 10.18
CA GLU A 24 13.21 1.37 9.34
C GLU A 24 12.94 0.87 7.91
N TYR A 25 13.56 1.56 6.95
CA TYR A 25 13.55 1.20 5.54
C TYR A 25 14.26 -0.14 5.34
N THR A 26 13.51 -1.12 4.84
CA THR A 26 14.06 -2.40 4.40
C THR A 26 14.02 -2.48 2.88
N ALA A 27 14.76 -3.43 2.30
CA ALA A 27 14.68 -3.71 0.86
C ALA A 27 13.25 -4.05 0.39
N ALA A 28 12.35 -4.50 1.29
CA ALA A 28 10.96 -4.76 0.94
C ALA A 28 10.20 -3.50 0.50
N VAL A 29 10.58 -2.32 1.02
CA VAL A 29 9.98 -1.03 0.63
C VAL A 29 10.29 -0.71 -0.84
N ASP A 30 11.50 -1.04 -1.31
CA ASP A 30 11.89 -0.85 -2.70
C ASP A 30 11.15 -1.84 -3.62
N ILE A 31 10.98 -3.09 -3.18
CA ILE A 31 10.20 -4.10 -3.93
C ILE A 31 8.72 -3.68 -4.06
N TRP A 32 8.13 -3.11 -3.00
CA TRP A 32 6.79 -2.54 -3.08
C TRP A 32 6.70 -1.44 -4.14
N SER A 33 7.66 -0.51 -4.10
CA SER A 33 7.73 0.61 -5.05
C SER A 33 7.87 0.10 -6.49
N ALA A 34 8.74 -0.89 -6.71
CA ALA A 34 8.93 -1.54 -8.01
C ALA A 34 7.65 -2.23 -8.50
N GLY A 35 6.90 -2.90 -7.63
CA GLY A 35 5.60 -3.50 -7.96
C GLY A 35 4.56 -2.46 -8.38
N CYS A 36 4.53 -1.31 -7.69
CA CYS A 36 3.66 -0.19 -8.07
C CYS A 36 4.02 0.36 -9.46
N ILE A 37 5.32 0.53 -9.75
CA ILE A 37 5.81 1.00 -11.06
C ILE A 37 5.47 -0.02 -12.14
N LEU A 38 5.67 -1.32 -11.90
CA LEU A 38 5.34 -2.37 -12.84
C LEU A 38 3.84 -2.35 -13.19
N GLY A 39 2.96 -2.26 -12.18
CA GLY A 39 1.52 -2.15 -12.41
C GLY A 39 1.14 -0.88 -13.19
N GLU A 40 1.82 0.23 -12.93
CA GLU A 40 1.63 1.48 -13.68
C GLU A 40 2.10 1.37 -15.14
N LEU A 41 3.22 0.67 -15.40
CA LEU A 41 3.69 0.44 -16.76
C LEU A 41 2.70 -0.39 -17.58
N ILE A 42 2.07 -1.39 -16.95
CA ILE A 42 1.06 -2.26 -17.59
C ILE A 42 -0.23 -1.49 -17.86
N SER A 43 -0.75 -0.77 -16.87
CA SER A 43 -2.05 -0.10 -16.96
C SER A 43 -2.00 1.34 -17.51
N ARG A 44 -0.80 1.91 -17.65
CA ARG A 44 -0.52 3.31 -18.00
C ARG A 44 -1.10 4.34 -17.01
N VAL A 45 -1.54 3.88 -15.84
CA VAL A 45 -2.07 4.73 -14.77
C VAL A 45 -1.49 4.30 -13.42
N PRO A 46 -1.17 5.24 -12.51
CA PRO A 46 -0.63 4.86 -11.21
C PRO A 46 -1.59 3.99 -10.42
N MET A 47 -1.07 2.90 -9.83
CA MET A 47 -1.88 1.87 -9.17
C MET A 47 -2.56 2.37 -7.88
N PHE A 48 -1.89 3.22 -7.10
CA PHE A 48 -2.40 3.73 -5.83
C PHE A 48 -2.32 5.26 -5.76
N ARG A 49 -3.32 5.96 -6.31
CA ARG A 49 -3.35 7.42 -6.40
C ARG A 49 -3.94 8.09 -5.15
N GLY A 50 -3.33 7.89 -3.99
CA GLY A 50 -3.78 8.49 -2.73
C GLY A 50 -3.55 10.00 -2.65
N LYS A 51 -4.58 10.75 -2.25
CA LYS A 51 -4.52 12.21 -2.04
C LYS A 51 -3.81 12.60 -0.75
N ASP A 52 -3.99 11.80 0.30
CA ASP A 52 -3.37 11.93 1.62
C ASP A 52 -2.99 10.55 2.18
N PHE A 53 -2.54 10.50 3.44
CA PHE A 53 -2.11 9.25 4.08
C PHE A 53 -3.25 8.22 4.21
N LEU A 54 -4.45 8.66 4.61
CA LEU A 54 -5.58 7.75 4.79
C LEU A 54 -6.14 7.27 3.46
N ASP A 55 -6.25 8.16 2.47
CA ASP A 55 -6.67 7.78 1.12
C ASP A 55 -5.63 6.85 0.47
N GLN A 56 -4.32 7.02 0.71
CA GLN A 56 -3.31 6.08 0.21
C GLN A 56 -3.55 4.66 0.74
N ILE A 57 -3.76 4.49 2.04
CA ILE A 57 -4.08 3.18 2.63
C ILE A 57 -5.39 2.63 2.08
N HIS A 58 -6.40 3.50 1.92
CA HIS A 58 -7.66 3.09 1.33
C HIS A 58 -7.48 2.52 -0.09
N ARG A 59 -6.72 3.20 -0.97
CA ARG A 59 -6.43 2.72 -2.34
C ARG A 59 -5.73 1.37 -2.33
N ILE A 60 -4.82 1.15 -1.38
CA ILE A 60 -4.12 -0.12 -1.21
C ILE A 60 -5.13 -1.23 -0.84
N CYS A 61 -5.95 -1.00 0.18
CA CYS A 61 -6.95 -1.98 0.63
C CYS A 61 -8.05 -2.23 -0.41
N GLU A 62 -8.40 -1.26 -1.26
CA GLU A 62 -9.35 -1.46 -2.37
C GLU A 62 -8.89 -2.51 -3.40
N ILE A 63 -7.59 -2.80 -3.47
CA ILE A 63 -7.01 -3.82 -4.34
C ILE A 63 -6.64 -5.08 -3.55
N LEU A 64 -5.92 -4.93 -2.43
CA LEU A 64 -5.39 -6.06 -1.67
C LEU A 64 -6.38 -6.67 -0.67
N GLY A 65 -7.51 -6.00 -0.43
CA GLY A 65 -8.51 -6.36 0.57
C GLY A 65 -8.25 -5.76 1.95
N THR A 66 -9.17 -6.01 2.88
CA THR A 66 -8.98 -5.68 4.29
C THR A 66 -7.83 -6.52 4.84
N PRO A 67 -6.79 -5.91 5.43
CA PRO A 67 -5.61 -6.63 5.87
C PRO A 67 -5.91 -7.53 7.08
N THR A 68 -5.29 -8.71 7.09
CA THR A 68 -5.30 -9.65 8.21
C THR A 68 -4.38 -9.20 9.36
N ASP A 69 -4.50 -9.83 10.53
CA ASP A 69 -3.57 -9.56 11.65
C ASP A 69 -2.11 -9.87 11.31
N ALA A 70 -1.87 -10.92 10.51
CA ALA A 70 -0.54 -11.30 10.07
C ALA A 70 0.06 -10.22 9.14
N GLU A 71 -0.73 -9.68 8.22
CA GLU A 71 -0.31 -8.60 7.31
C GLU A 71 -0.07 -7.28 8.05
N LEU A 72 -0.69 -7.06 9.21
CA LEU A 72 -0.45 -5.89 10.07
C LEU A 72 0.60 -6.12 11.17
N SER A 73 1.34 -7.25 11.11
CA SER A 73 2.34 -7.60 12.14
C SER A 73 3.49 -6.59 12.26
N PHE A 74 3.75 -5.80 11.22
CA PHE A 74 4.73 -4.71 11.24
C PHE A 74 4.33 -3.55 12.18
N ILE A 75 3.04 -3.35 12.47
CA ILE A 75 2.61 -2.37 13.47
C ILE A 75 2.96 -2.96 14.85
N PRO A 76 3.71 -2.28 15.72
CA PRO A 76 4.07 -2.83 17.03
C PRO A 76 2.84 -3.28 17.82
N PRO A 77 2.91 -4.40 18.58
CA PRO A 77 1.79 -4.87 19.41
C PRO A 77 1.31 -3.83 20.44
N THR A 78 2.19 -2.94 20.87
CA THR A 78 1.85 -1.80 21.75
C THR A 78 0.92 -0.77 21.09
N ASN A 79 0.76 -0.82 19.76
CA ASN A 79 -0.11 0.06 18.99
C ASN A 79 -1.30 -0.72 18.37
N GLU A 80 -1.99 -1.49 19.20
CA GLU A 80 -3.18 -2.25 18.80
C GLU A 80 -4.30 -1.33 18.26
N ALA A 81 -4.42 -0.12 18.81
CA ALA A 81 -5.38 0.88 18.36
C ALA A 81 -5.24 1.21 16.86
N ALA A 82 -4.00 1.31 16.34
CA ALA A 82 -3.78 1.54 14.92
C ALA A 82 -4.21 0.35 14.06
N ARG A 83 -3.94 -0.90 14.50
CA ARG A 83 -4.38 -2.11 13.80
C ARG A 83 -5.91 -2.17 13.71
N ASN A 84 -6.58 -1.94 14.84
CA ASN A 84 -8.05 -1.91 14.91
C ASN A 84 -8.63 -0.78 14.08
N PHE A 85 -8.02 0.42 14.12
CA PHE A 85 -8.45 1.55 13.30
C PHE A 85 -8.47 1.21 11.80
N ILE A 86 -7.41 0.58 11.27
CA ILE A 86 -7.35 0.20 9.84
C ILE A 86 -8.48 -0.78 9.50
N LYS A 87 -8.66 -1.83 10.31
CA LYS A 87 -9.69 -2.84 10.08
C LYS A 87 -11.11 -2.28 10.16
N THR A 88 -11.38 -1.41 11.14
CA THR A 88 -12.68 -0.77 11.30
C THR A 88 -12.93 0.28 10.22
N ARG A 89 -11.89 0.99 9.76
CA ARG A 89 -12.02 2.04 8.74
C ARG A 89 -12.26 1.46 7.35
N PHE A 90 -11.69 0.30 7.05
CA PHE A 90 -11.76 -0.37 5.75
C PHE A 90 -12.33 -1.80 5.86
N PRO A 91 -13.59 -1.97 6.33
CA PRO A 91 -14.13 -3.29 6.59
C PRO A 91 -14.58 -3.99 5.30
N ASN A 92 -14.44 -5.32 5.27
CA ASN A 92 -15.01 -6.21 4.26
C ASN A 92 -14.57 -5.95 2.80
N LEU A 93 -13.40 -5.33 2.59
CA LEU A 93 -12.82 -5.17 1.25
C LEU A 93 -12.26 -6.51 0.78
N GLN A 94 -12.68 -6.92 -0.43
CA GLN A 94 -12.24 -8.17 -1.04
C GLN A 94 -11.01 -7.93 -1.91
N ARG A 95 -10.04 -8.85 -1.83
CA ARG A 95 -8.87 -8.84 -2.69
C ARG A 95 -9.30 -9.03 -4.15
N LYS A 96 -8.83 -8.14 -5.01
CA LYS A 96 -9.06 -8.21 -6.46
C LYS A 96 -8.01 -9.11 -7.10
N SER A 97 -8.42 -9.92 -8.08
CA SER A 97 -7.48 -10.70 -8.89
C SER A 97 -6.66 -9.77 -9.77
N TRP A 98 -5.37 -10.06 -9.94
CA TRP A 98 -4.51 -9.31 -10.87
C TRP A 98 -5.00 -9.35 -12.31
N THR A 99 -5.65 -10.45 -12.74
CA THR A 99 -6.28 -10.54 -14.07
C THR A 99 -7.44 -9.55 -14.23
N THR A 100 -8.11 -9.17 -13.14
CA THR A 100 -9.16 -8.15 -13.14
C THR A 100 -8.56 -6.74 -13.16
N ILE A 101 -7.45 -6.53 -12.45
CA ILE A 101 -6.77 -5.23 -12.40
C ILE A 101 -6.02 -4.93 -13.71
N PHE A 102 -5.43 -5.96 -14.31
CA PHE A 102 -4.60 -5.87 -15.51
C PHE A 102 -5.11 -6.84 -16.60
N PRO A 103 -6.30 -6.59 -17.19
CA PRO A 103 -6.90 -7.50 -18.16
C PRO A 103 -6.08 -7.63 -19.47
N SER A 104 -5.22 -6.65 -19.76
CA SER A 104 -4.33 -6.64 -20.92
C SER A 104 -2.94 -7.21 -20.64
N ALA A 105 -2.66 -7.66 -19.41
CA ALA A 105 -1.41 -8.34 -19.10
C ALA A 105 -1.45 -9.75 -19.71
N THR A 106 -0.50 -10.05 -20.59
CA THR A 106 -0.36 -11.38 -21.19
C THR A 106 0.04 -12.39 -20.11
N PRO A 107 -0.58 -13.58 -20.05
CA PRO A 107 -0.24 -14.62 -19.06
C PRO A 107 1.20 -15.16 -19.15
N GLU A 108 1.89 -14.96 -20.28
CA GLU A 108 3.17 -15.65 -20.58
C GLU A 108 4.43 -14.75 -20.60
N GLN A 109 4.66 -13.90 -19.58
CA GLN A 109 6.01 -13.33 -19.37
C GLN A 109 6.79 -14.07 -18.30
#